data_AF-A0A5K0VPB8-F1
#
_entry.id   AF-A0A5K0VPB8-F1
#
_cell.length_a   1.000
_cell.length_b   1.000
_cell.length_c   1.000
_cell.angle_alpha   90.00
_cell.angle_beta   90.00
_cell.angle_gamma   90.00
#
_symmetry.space_group_name_H-M   'P 1'
#
loop_
_entity.id
_entity.type
_entity.pdbx_description
1 polymer ?
#
loop_
_entity_poly.entity_id
_entity_poly.type
_entity_poly.pdbx_seq_one_letter_code
_entity_poly.pdbx_strand_id
1 'polypeptide(L)' 'CDVYSFGVILWELATLRIPWSGMNPMQVVGAVGFQNRHLDIPEEVHPMVAKVIRDCWQ' A
#
# COMPACT_ATOMS: atom_id res chain seq x y z
N CYS A 1 -4.95 -12.20 -0.67
CA CYS A 1 -5.95 -11.31 -0.05
C CYS A 1 -5.50 -10.80 1.32
N ASP A 2 -5.32 -11.66 2.33
CA ASP A 2 -5.03 -11.20 3.70
C ASP A 2 -3.66 -10.55 3.85
N VAL A 3 -2.65 -11.09 3.16
CA VAL A 3 -1.28 -10.54 3.17
C VAL A 3 -1.22 -9.17 2.50
N TYR A 4 -1.96 -8.97 1.41
CA TYR A 4 -2.05 -7.66 0.75
C TYR A 4 -2.65 -6.61 1.68
N SER A 5 -3.78 -6.93 2.32
CA SER A 5 -4.42 -6.06 3.31
C SER A 5 -3.49 -5.74 4.48
N PHE A 6 -2.70 -6.71 4.94
CA PHE A 6 -1.67 -6.49 5.95
C PHE A 6 -0.59 -5.50 5.48
N GLY A 7 -0.12 -5.62 4.22
CA GLY A 7 0.81 -4.66 3.63
C GLY A 7 0.25 -3.23 3.57
N VAL A 8 -1.04 -3.07 3.26
CA VAL A 8 -1.72 -1.77 3.28
C VAL A 8 -1.79 -1.19 4.70
N ILE A 9 -2.12 -2.01 5.71
CA ILE A 9 -2.13 -1.58 7.13
C ILE A 9 -0.73 -1.18 7.59
N LEU A 10 0.29 -1.97 7.23
CA LEU A 10 1.68 -1.68 7.61
C LEU A 10 2.16 -0.37 6.95
N TRP A 11 1.76 -0.10 5.71
CA TRP A 11 2.01 1.18 5.04
C TRP A 11 1.31 2.36 5.75
N GLU A 12 0.06 2.20 6.17
CA GLU A 12 -0.69 3.23 6.90
C GLU A 12 -0.02 3.55 8.23
N LEU A 13 0.42 2.53 8.98
CA LEU A 13 1.14 2.71 10.24
C LEU A 13 2.52 3.36 10.05
N ALA A 14 3.25 2.97 9.00
CA ALA A 14 4.58 3.49 8.73
C ALA A 14 4.57 4.95 8.23
N THR A 15 3.52 5.35 7.52
CA THR A 15 3.42 6.68 6.90
C THR A 15 2.49 7.64 7.64
N LEU A 16 1.60 7.13 8.50
CA LEU A 16 0.50 7.85 9.15
C LEU A 16 -0.43 8.56 8.17
N ARG A 17 -0.60 8.00 6.97
CA ARG A 17 -1.43 8.55 5.89
C ARG A 17 -2.60 7.63 5.58
N ILE A 18 -3.70 8.21 5.10
CA ILE A 18 -4.84 7.45 4.61
C ILE A 18 -4.46 6.79 3.27
N PRO A 19 -4.58 5.45 3.15
CA PRO A 19 -4.27 4.76 1.90
C PRO A 19 -5.24 5.21 0.80
N TRP A 20 -4.71 5.45 -0.40
CA TRP A 20 -5.47 5.87 -1.57
C TRP A 20 -6.30 7.15 -1.37
N SER A 21 -5.82 8.06 -0.52
CA SER A 21 -6.48 9.34 -0.26
C SER A 21 -6.78 10.09 -1.57
N GLY A 22 -8.02 10.57 -1.71
CA GLY A 22 -8.51 11.24 -2.92
C GLY A 22 -9.06 10.32 -4.01
N MET A 23 -9.03 8.99 -3.82
CA MET A 23 -9.67 8.02 -4.72
C MET A 23 -10.99 7.50 -4.13
N ASN A 24 -11.99 7.30 -4.98
CA ASN A 24 -13.20 6.59 -4.60
C ASN A 24 -13.01 5.06 -4.69
N PRO A 25 -13.89 4.24 -4.08
CA PRO A 25 -13.72 2.78 -4.05
C PRO A 25 -13.56 2.13 -5.44
N MET A 26 -14.30 2.60 -6.45
CA MET A 26 -14.21 2.05 -7.80
C MET A 26 -12.86 2.37 -8.46
N GLN A 27 -12.30 3.55 -8.20
CA GLN A 27 -10.96 3.90 -8.67
C GLN A 27 -9.87 3.04 -8.01
N VAL A 28 -10.03 2.72 -6.72
CA VAL A 28 -9.09 1.83 -6.00
C VAL A 28 -9.15 0.42 -6.58
N VAL A 29 -10.34 -0.11 -6.85
CA VAL A 29 -10.51 -1.41 -7.54
C VAL A 29 -9.85 -1.38 -8.92
N GLY A 30 -10.01 -0.29 -9.67
CA GLY A 30 -9.30 -0.04 -10.93
C GLY A 30 -7.78 -0.13 -10.80
N ALA A 31 -7.21 0.64 -9.87
CA ALA A 31 -5.78 0.78 -9.68
C ALA A 31 -5.11 -0.51 -9.17
N VAL A 32 -5.70 -1.16 -8.17
CA VAL A 32 -5.13 -2.37 -7.57
C VAL A 32 -5.44 -3.60 -8.42
N GLY A 33 -6.69 -3.77 -8.84
CA GLY A 33 -7.16 -4.99 -9.50
C GLY A 33 -6.77 -5.11 -10.97
N PHE A 34 -6.57 -3.99 -11.67
CA PHE A 34 -6.33 -4.00 -13.12
C PHE A 34 -5.03 -3.31 -13.54
N GLN A 35 -4.54 -2.33 -12.78
CA GLN A 35 -3.32 -1.59 -13.11
C GLN A 35 -2.09 -2.06 -12.33
N ASN A 36 -2.25 -3.01 -11.42
CA ASN A 36 -1.20 -3.49 -10.51
C ASN A 36 -0.46 -2.33 -9.80
N ARG A 37 -1.20 -1.28 -9.45
CA ARG A 37 -0.66 -0.11 -8.76
C ARG A 37 -0.59 -0.39 -7.27
N HIS A 38 0.51 0.00 -6.65
CA HIS A 38 0.69 -0.02 -5.20
C HIS A 38 0.81 1.40 -4.63
N LEU A 39 0.73 1.52 -3.31
CA LEU A 39 0.96 2.78 -2.61
C LEU A 39 2.45 3.14 -2.68
N ASP A 40 2.75 4.41 -2.93
CA ASP A 40 4.13 4.89 -2.94
C ASP A 40 4.71 4.80 -1.51
N ILE A 41 5.88 4.19 -1.37
CA ILE A 41 6.58 4.08 -0.10
C ILE A 41 7.62 5.20 -0.02
N PRO A 42 7.45 6.21 0.85
CA PRO A 42 8.41 7.30 0.99
C PRO A 42 9.78 6.82 1.45
N GLU A 43 10.84 7.56 1.10
CA GLU A 43 12.23 7.22 1.46
C GLU A 43 12.48 7.28 2.98
N GLU A 44 11.64 8.00 3.71
CA GLU A 44 11.73 8.10 5.18
C GLU A 44 11.31 6.79 5.88
N VAL A 45 10.59 5.90 5.19
CA VAL A 45 10.20 4.60 5.76
C VAL A 45 11.43 3.72 5.88
N HIS A 46 11.65 3.19 7.09
CA HIS A 46 12.81 2.33 7.37
C HIS A 46 12.94 1.19 6.33
N PRO A 47 14.12 0.96 5.74
CA PRO A 47 14.28 0.05 4.58
C PRO A 47 13.77 -1.38 4.82
N MET A 48 13.94 -1.89 6.03
CA MET A 48 13.43 -3.22 6.41
C MET A 48 11.90 -3.27 6.42
N VAL A 49 11.22 -2.21 6.89
CA VAL A 49 9.76 -2.12 6.87
C VAL A 49 9.27 -1.96 5.43
N ALA A 50 9.91 -1.10 4.65
CA ALA A 50 9.62 -0.92 3.23
C ALA A 50 9.75 -2.24 2.44
N LYS A 51 10.73 -3.09 2.78
CA LYS A 51 10.86 -4.42 2.18
C LYS A 51 9.67 -5.31 2.53
N VAL A 52 9.31 -5.42 3.80
CA VAL A 52 8.16 -6.25 4.23
C VAL A 52 6.86 -5.79 3.56
N ILE A 53 6.64 -4.47 3.46
CA ILE A 53 5.47 -3.92 2.77
C ILE A 53 5.44 -4.37 1.31
N ARG A 54 6.56 -4.26 0.57
CA ARG A 54 6.63 -4.71 -0.83
C ARG A 54 6.43 -6.22 -0.97
N ASP A 55 7.01 -7.00 -0.06
CA ASP A 55 6.87 -8.46 -0.06
C ASP A 55 5.41 -8.88 0.16
N CYS A 56 4.63 -8.08 0.91
CA CYS A 56 3.19 -8.31 1.10
C CYS A 56 2.34 -8.03 -0.16
N TRP A 57 2.89 -7.30 -1.13
CA TRP A 57 2.21 -6.86 -2.34
C TRP A 57 2.65 -7.59 -3.61
N GLN A 58 3.55 -8.57 -3.49
CA GLN A 58 3.85 -9.52 -4.58
C GLN A 58 2.64 -10.37 -4.93
#